data_AF-A0A085WSM3-F1
#
_entry.id   AF-A0A085WSM3-F1
#
_cell.length_a   1.000
_cell.length_b   1.000
_cell.length_c   1.000
_cell.angle_alpha   90.00
_cell.angle_beta   90.00
_cell.angle_gamma   90.00
#
_symmetry.space_group_name_H-M   'P 1'
#
loop_
_entity.id
_entity.type
_entity.pdbx_description
1 polymer ?
#
loop_
_entity_poly.entity_id
_entity_poly.type
_entity_poly.pdbx_seq_one_letter_code
_entity_poly.pdbx_strand_id
1 'polypeptide(L)'
;MALSEDQILRYSRQILLKDVGGRGQEALLEAGARLEGAGPAGLTAAAYLAAGGTPVVTTDAKVGPASVGFLVVDADIGHPASEVLARVLPEVNPDAATPRPGGRIAELPAAWSGEAPWVALGGDGTRGAVVFRGSQGCVWCFGETVRTLGAAPNGVLGVALGTLGALVFQRLRLGMGPELGGKWLVAPGQWVDLELRRCAKCRESL
;
A
#
# COMPACT_ATOMS: atom_id res chain seq x y z
N MET A 1 15.52 -6.64 14.59
CA MET A 1 16.84 -7.29 14.32
C MET A 1 17.80 -6.18 13.89
N ALA A 2 19.07 -6.18 14.29
CA ALA A 2 19.98 -5.07 13.90
C ALA A 2 20.25 -5.08 12.39
N LEU A 3 20.30 -3.90 11.76
CA LEU A 3 20.60 -3.75 10.34
C LEU A 3 22.05 -4.15 10.02
N SER A 4 22.28 -4.78 8.86
CA SER A 4 23.63 -5.01 8.33
C SER A 4 24.25 -3.72 7.75
N GLU A 5 25.55 -3.71 7.52
CA GLU A 5 26.24 -2.57 6.87
C GLU A 5 25.65 -2.26 5.48
N ASP A 6 25.40 -3.29 4.67
CA ASP A 6 24.78 -3.13 3.35
C ASP A 6 23.37 -2.51 3.45
N GLN A 7 22.58 -2.92 4.45
CA GLN A 7 21.26 -2.36 4.71
C GLN A 7 21.35 -0.90 5.17
N ILE A 8 22.32 -0.56 6.03
CA ILE A 8 22.55 0.83 6.46
C ILE A 8 22.87 1.71 5.25
N LEU A 9 23.73 1.25 4.34
CA LEU A 9 24.08 1.99 3.13
C LEU A 9 22.86 2.13 2.19
N ARG A 10 22.15 1.03 1.92
CA ARG A 10 20.96 0.99 1.05
C ARG A 10 19.85 1.92 1.54
N TYR A 11 19.57 1.92 2.85
CA TYR A 11 18.49 2.69 3.47
C TYR A 11 18.94 4.01 4.09
N SER A 12 20.18 4.44 3.86
CA SER A 12 20.78 5.65 4.45
C SER A 12 19.86 6.87 4.40
N ARG A 13 19.22 7.15 3.25
CA ARG A 13 18.30 8.29 3.10
C ARG A 13 17.06 8.21 3.98
N GLN A 14 16.57 7.00 4.27
CA GLN A 14 15.44 6.78 5.18
C GLN A 14 15.90 6.84 6.63
N ILE A 15 17.02 6.21 6.97
CA ILE A 15 17.60 6.18 8.31
C ILE A 15 17.94 7.59 8.81
N LEU A 16 18.36 8.50 7.92
CA LEU A 16 18.64 9.90 8.26
C LEU A 16 17.39 10.70 8.64
N LEU A 17 16.19 10.25 8.27
CA LEU A 17 14.95 10.94 8.65
C LEU A 17 14.68 10.71 10.13
N LYS A 18 14.51 11.81 10.88
CA LYS A 18 14.26 11.81 12.33
C LYS A 18 13.11 10.87 12.75
N ASP A 19 12.04 10.85 11.95
CA ASP A 19 10.84 10.07 12.26
C ASP A 19 10.95 8.59 11.85
N VAL A 20 11.97 8.21 11.08
CA VAL A 20 12.22 6.82 10.68
C VAL A 20 13.38 6.25 11.52
N GLY A 21 14.58 6.79 11.38
CA GLY A 21 15.77 6.27 12.05
C GLY A 21 16.10 4.81 11.68
N GLY A 22 17.13 4.24 12.33
CA GLY A 22 17.46 2.83 12.17
C GLY A 22 16.33 1.91 12.64
N ARG A 23 15.72 2.21 13.79
CA ARG A 23 14.61 1.43 14.36
C ARG A 23 13.38 1.39 13.46
N GLY A 24 13.06 2.49 12.78
CA GLY A 24 11.97 2.51 11.82
C GLY A 24 12.27 1.64 10.60
N GLN A 25 13.50 1.70 10.08
CA GLN A 25 13.89 0.82 8.98
C GLN A 25 13.82 -0.67 9.36
N GLU A 26 14.27 -1.03 10.57
CA GLU A 26 14.10 -2.39 11.10
C GLU A 26 12.62 -2.79 11.15
N ALA A 27 11.75 -1.89 11.63
CA ALA A 27 10.31 -2.14 11.69
C ALA A 27 9.68 -2.32 10.29
N LEU A 28 10.15 -1.61 9.26
CA LEU A 28 9.69 -1.80 7.87
C LEU A 28 10.09 -3.16 7.31
N LEU A 29 11.33 -3.60 7.55
CA LEU A 29 11.83 -4.92 7.13
C LEU A 29 11.07 -6.08 7.79
N GLU A 30 10.58 -5.86 9.02
CA GLU A 30 9.77 -6.83 9.76
C GLU A 30 8.27 -6.74 9.43
N ALA A 31 7.80 -5.68 8.77
CA ALA A 31 6.38 -5.32 8.73
C ALA A 31 5.47 -6.24 7.92
N GLY A 32 5.92 -6.72 6.76
CA GLY A 32 5.10 -7.46 5.80
C GLY A 32 3.90 -6.68 5.25
N ALA A 33 3.64 -6.78 3.95
CA ALA A 33 2.46 -6.22 3.32
C ALA A 33 1.76 -7.26 2.46
N ARG A 34 0.49 -7.52 2.73
CA ARG A 34 -0.37 -8.32 1.86
C ARG A 34 -1.02 -7.41 0.82
N LEU A 35 -0.58 -7.56 -0.42
CA LEU A 35 -1.20 -6.95 -1.59
C LEU A 35 -2.38 -7.79 -2.08
N GLU A 36 -3.53 -7.16 -2.31
CA GLU A 36 -4.67 -7.78 -2.99
C GLU A 36 -5.05 -6.95 -4.20
N GLY A 37 -4.75 -7.49 -5.38
CA GLY A 37 -4.90 -6.79 -6.65
C GLY A 37 -3.66 -6.98 -7.52
N ALA A 38 -3.90 -7.07 -8.82
CA ALA A 38 -2.86 -7.18 -9.85
C ALA A 38 -2.94 -6.03 -10.85
N GLY A 39 -3.63 -4.95 -10.50
CA GLY A 39 -3.76 -3.74 -11.31
C GLY A 39 -2.58 -2.78 -11.09
N PRO A 40 -2.56 -1.68 -11.86
CA PRO A 40 -1.44 -0.75 -11.86
C PRO A 40 -1.20 -0.09 -10.50
N ALA A 41 -2.24 0.17 -9.69
CA ALA A 41 -2.07 0.80 -8.39
C ALA A 41 -1.47 -0.18 -7.38
N GLY A 42 -1.97 -1.41 -7.36
CA GLY A 42 -1.46 -2.48 -6.51
C GLY A 42 0.00 -2.82 -6.81
N LEU A 43 0.33 -3.04 -8.08
CA LEU A 43 1.69 -3.36 -8.52
C LEU A 43 2.66 -2.20 -8.28
N THR A 44 2.22 -0.95 -8.49
CA THR A 44 3.03 0.21 -8.14
C THR A 44 3.28 0.27 -6.63
N ALA A 45 2.26 0.00 -5.82
CA ALA A 45 2.44 -0.04 -4.37
C ALA A 45 3.45 -1.12 -3.95
N ALA A 46 3.41 -2.31 -4.56
CA ALA A 46 4.40 -3.36 -4.31
C ALA A 46 5.83 -2.90 -4.60
N ALA A 47 6.04 -2.18 -5.70
CA ALA A 47 7.35 -1.65 -6.08
C ALA A 47 7.93 -0.72 -5.02
N TYR A 48 7.13 0.25 -4.56
CA TYR A 48 7.57 1.24 -3.57
C TYR A 48 7.67 0.66 -2.15
N LEU A 49 6.79 -0.30 -1.79
CA LEU A 49 6.90 -1.04 -0.54
C LEU A 49 8.22 -1.82 -0.49
N ALA A 50 8.50 -2.62 -1.53
CA ALA A 50 9.74 -3.40 -1.62
C ALA A 50 10.97 -2.49 -1.65
N ALA A 51 10.97 -1.42 -2.46
CA ALA A 51 12.08 -0.46 -2.50
C ALA A 51 12.32 0.22 -1.15
N GLY A 52 11.28 0.47 -0.36
CA GLY A 52 11.37 0.98 1.00
C GLY A 52 11.80 -0.04 2.06
N GLY A 53 12.03 -1.30 1.66
CA GLY A 53 12.39 -2.37 2.59
C GLY A 53 11.19 -2.99 3.30
N THR A 54 9.99 -2.90 2.74
CA THR A 54 8.80 -3.60 3.26
C THR A 54 8.50 -4.83 2.39
N PRO A 55 8.63 -6.07 2.91
CA PRO A 55 8.35 -7.26 2.12
C PRO A 55 6.89 -7.36 1.70
N VAL A 56 6.65 -7.82 0.47
CA VAL A 56 5.30 -7.90 -0.12
C VAL A 56 4.95 -9.36 -0.40
N VAL A 57 3.75 -9.75 0.01
CA VAL A 57 3.08 -10.99 -0.40
C VAL A 57 1.82 -10.62 -1.17
N THR A 58 1.51 -11.29 -2.26
CA THR A 58 0.31 -11.00 -3.06
C THR A 58 -0.55 -12.24 -3.27
N THR A 59 -1.74 -12.06 -3.84
CA THR A 59 -2.66 -13.14 -4.23
C THR A 59 -2.36 -13.66 -5.63
N ASP A 60 -2.98 -14.79 -6.02
CA ASP A 60 -2.87 -15.37 -7.37
C ASP A 60 -3.76 -14.65 -8.41
N ALA A 61 -4.07 -13.37 -8.20
CA ALA A 61 -4.77 -12.56 -9.18
C ALA A 61 -3.94 -12.49 -10.47
N LYS A 62 -4.57 -12.71 -11.63
CA LYS A 62 -3.88 -12.66 -12.91
C LYS A 62 -3.54 -11.23 -13.31
N VAL A 63 -2.34 -11.03 -13.81
CA VAL A 63 -1.92 -9.77 -14.42
C VAL A 63 -2.74 -9.51 -15.68
N GLY A 64 -3.38 -8.35 -15.74
CA GLY A 64 -4.10 -7.87 -16.92
C GLY A 64 -3.25 -6.94 -17.80
N PRO A 65 -3.67 -6.68 -19.06
CA PRO A 65 -2.94 -5.79 -19.98
C PRO A 65 -2.77 -4.35 -19.46
N ALA A 66 -3.73 -3.85 -18.69
CA ALA A 66 -3.69 -2.50 -18.11
C ALA A 66 -2.66 -2.35 -16.96
N SER A 67 -2.01 -3.44 -16.57
CA SER A 67 -1.10 -3.52 -15.43
C SER A 67 0.38 -3.59 -15.84
N VAL A 68 0.66 -3.61 -17.15
CA VAL A 68 2.02 -3.47 -17.67
C VAL A 68 2.61 -2.15 -17.20
N GLY A 69 3.83 -2.20 -16.66
CA GLY A 69 4.46 -1.08 -16.00
C GLY A 69 5.85 -1.43 -15.49
N PHE A 70 6.24 -0.84 -14.35
CA PHE A 70 7.63 -0.91 -13.87
C PHE A 70 8.05 -2.32 -13.42
N LEU A 71 7.16 -3.08 -12.78
CA LEU A 71 7.45 -4.44 -12.29
C LEU A 71 6.99 -5.55 -13.24
N VAL A 72 6.14 -5.21 -14.19
CA VAL A 72 5.37 -6.20 -14.96
C VAL A 72 5.47 -5.82 -16.42
N VAL A 73 5.92 -6.76 -17.23
CA VAL A 73 6.08 -6.56 -18.67
C VAL A 73 4.95 -7.24 -19.45
N ASP A 74 4.86 -6.99 -20.75
CA ASP A 74 3.81 -7.57 -21.61
C ASP A 74 3.77 -9.11 -21.55
N ALA A 75 4.95 -9.74 -21.46
CA ALA A 75 5.08 -11.20 -21.33
C ALA A 75 4.46 -11.79 -20.06
N ASP A 76 4.19 -10.96 -19.04
CA ASP A 76 3.60 -11.39 -17.77
C ASP A 76 2.08 -11.44 -17.80
N ILE A 77 1.44 -10.92 -18.86
CA ILE A 77 -0.01 -10.93 -18.98
C ILE A 77 -0.55 -12.36 -18.87
N GLY A 78 -1.59 -12.54 -18.04
CA GLY A 78 -2.22 -13.82 -17.79
C GLY A 78 -1.54 -14.68 -16.71
N HIS A 79 -0.31 -14.36 -16.31
CA HIS A 79 0.38 -15.02 -15.21
C HIS A 79 -0.15 -14.54 -13.84
N PRO A 80 -0.09 -15.37 -12.79
CA PRO A 80 -0.39 -14.93 -11.44
C PRO A 80 0.57 -13.84 -10.98
N ALA A 81 0.04 -12.78 -10.36
CA ALA A 81 0.86 -11.70 -9.81
C ALA A 81 1.82 -12.20 -8.73
N SER A 82 1.46 -13.25 -8.00
CA SER A 82 2.32 -13.94 -7.02
C SER A 82 3.60 -14.48 -7.65
N GLU A 83 3.48 -15.15 -8.80
CA GLU A 83 4.62 -15.67 -9.56
C GLU A 83 5.49 -14.54 -10.11
N VAL A 84 4.86 -13.53 -10.71
CA VAL A 84 5.56 -12.38 -11.30
C VAL A 84 6.32 -11.60 -10.22
N LEU A 85 5.67 -11.26 -9.10
CA LEU A 85 6.30 -10.53 -8.00
C LEU A 85 7.40 -11.34 -7.31
N ALA A 86 7.23 -12.66 -7.15
CA ALA A 86 8.28 -13.51 -6.60
C ALA A 86 9.57 -13.49 -7.44
N ARG A 87 9.44 -13.31 -8.77
CA ARG A 87 10.57 -13.19 -9.68
C ARG A 87 11.23 -11.81 -9.65
N VAL A 88 10.45 -10.73 -9.68
CA VAL A 88 10.98 -9.37 -9.90
C VAL A 88 11.35 -8.62 -8.60
N LEU A 89 10.67 -8.88 -7.48
CA LEU A 89 10.97 -8.18 -6.22
C LEU A 89 12.39 -8.43 -5.68
N PRO A 90 12.99 -9.63 -5.79
CA PRO A 90 14.39 -9.84 -5.41
C PRO A 90 15.38 -8.94 -6.17
N GLU A 91 15.08 -8.61 -7.43
CA GLU A 91 15.90 -7.70 -8.24
C GLU A 91 15.75 -6.25 -7.80
N VAL A 92 14.53 -5.86 -7.37
CA VAL A 92 14.26 -4.52 -6.82
C VAL A 92 14.95 -4.34 -5.48
N ASN A 93 14.73 -5.28 -4.55
CA ASN A 93 15.30 -5.21 -3.21
C ASN A 93 15.37 -6.61 -2.56
N PRO A 94 16.56 -7.22 -2.47
CA PRO A 94 16.70 -8.56 -1.88
C PRO A 94 16.34 -8.61 -0.39
N ASP A 95 16.46 -7.49 0.35
CA ASP A 95 16.08 -7.45 1.76
C ASP A 95 14.55 -7.59 1.97
N ALA A 96 13.77 -7.21 0.95
CA ALA A 96 12.31 -7.25 0.96
C ALA A 96 11.75 -8.43 0.13
N ALA A 97 12.60 -9.33 -0.33
CA ALA A 97 12.21 -10.45 -1.19
C ALA A 97 11.44 -11.55 -0.44
N THR A 98 11.76 -11.76 0.84
CA THR A 98 11.15 -12.82 1.65
C THR A 98 9.75 -12.42 2.09
N PRO A 99 8.68 -13.09 1.61
CA PRO A 99 7.31 -12.72 1.96
C PRO A 99 7.09 -12.79 3.47
N ARG A 100 6.43 -11.76 4.02
CA ARG A 100 6.02 -11.71 5.43
C ARG A 100 4.53 -11.37 5.52
N PRO A 101 3.76 -12.04 6.40
CA PRO A 101 2.41 -11.60 6.70
C PRO A 101 2.45 -10.23 7.39
N GLY A 102 1.39 -9.45 7.24
CA GLY A 102 1.31 -8.13 7.86
C GLY A 102 0.06 -7.38 7.44
N GLY A 103 0.16 -6.05 7.42
CA GLY A 103 -0.94 -5.17 7.01
C GLY A 103 -1.40 -5.45 5.59
N ARG A 104 -2.58 -4.94 5.23
CA ARG A 104 -3.20 -5.14 3.92
C ARG A 104 -3.16 -3.86 3.09
N ILE A 105 -2.80 -3.99 1.83
CA ILE A 105 -3.03 -2.98 0.80
C ILE A 105 -3.81 -3.62 -0.34
N ALA A 106 -4.92 -3.03 -0.76
CA ALA A 106 -5.80 -3.67 -1.72
C ALA A 106 -6.42 -2.69 -2.70
N GLU A 107 -6.47 -3.09 -3.97
CA GLU A 107 -7.31 -2.45 -4.97
C GLU A 107 -8.78 -2.88 -4.78
N LEU A 108 -9.69 -1.92 -4.84
CA LEU A 108 -11.11 -2.20 -4.68
C LEU A 108 -11.72 -2.83 -5.94
N PRO A 109 -12.72 -3.72 -5.80
CA PRO A 109 -13.33 -4.19 -4.55
C PRO A 109 -12.45 -5.22 -3.80
N ALA A 110 -12.43 -5.12 -2.48
CA ALA A 110 -11.65 -6.03 -1.62
C ALA A 110 -12.37 -6.35 -0.31
N ALA A 111 -12.08 -7.53 0.24
CA ALA A 111 -12.50 -7.91 1.58
C ALA A 111 -11.41 -7.57 2.61
N TRP A 112 -11.82 -7.19 3.82
CA TRP A 112 -10.91 -6.67 4.83
C TRP A 112 -10.97 -7.50 6.10
N SER A 113 -9.83 -8.07 6.47
CA SER A 113 -9.64 -8.83 7.70
C SER A 113 -8.15 -8.91 8.05
N GLY A 114 -7.86 -9.31 9.28
CA GLY A 114 -6.49 -9.47 9.77
C GLY A 114 -5.90 -8.18 10.35
N GLU A 115 -4.58 -8.15 10.44
CA GLU A 115 -3.85 -7.08 11.12
C GLU A 115 -3.83 -5.78 10.32
N ALA A 116 -3.73 -4.66 11.05
CA ALA A 116 -3.53 -3.33 10.48
C ALA A 116 -2.04 -3.11 10.13
N PRO A 117 -1.70 -2.13 9.29
CA PRO A 117 -2.58 -1.16 8.65
C PRO A 117 -3.35 -1.75 7.47
N TRP A 118 -4.49 -1.13 7.16
CA TRP A 118 -5.26 -1.40 5.95
C TRP A 118 -5.22 -0.17 5.06
N VAL A 119 -4.94 -0.35 3.77
CA VAL A 119 -4.89 0.72 2.78
C VAL A 119 -5.69 0.30 1.54
N ALA A 120 -6.84 0.92 1.34
CA ALA A 120 -7.70 0.74 0.18
C ALA A 120 -7.30 1.71 -0.95
N LEU A 121 -7.16 1.18 -2.16
CA LEU A 121 -6.93 1.90 -3.40
C LEU A 121 -8.20 1.80 -4.25
N GLY A 122 -8.88 2.91 -4.48
CA GLY A 122 -10.16 2.93 -5.19
C GLY A 122 -10.41 4.22 -5.94
N GLY A 123 -11.67 4.49 -6.25
CA GLY A 123 -12.06 5.73 -6.91
C GLY A 123 -13.57 5.86 -7.06
N ASP A 124 -14.02 6.88 -7.77
CA ASP A 124 -15.44 7.09 -8.13
C ASP A 124 -15.67 7.10 -9.65
N GLY A 125 -14.69 6.63 -10.42
CA GLY A 125 -14.67 6.67 -11.88
C GLY A 125 -14.08 7.94 -12.47
N THR A 126 -14.00 9.03 -11.69
CA THR A 126 -13.38 10.30 -12.11
C THR A 126 -12.10 10.58 -11.32
N ARG A 127 -12.11 10.28 -10.03
CA ARG A 127 -11.03 10.54 -9.07
C ARG A 127 -10.51 9.24 -8.48
N GLY A 128 -9.24 9.25 -8.08
CA GLY A 128 -8.64 8.17 -7.28
C GLY A 128 -8.79 8.45 -5.79
N ALA A 129 -8.97 7.42 -4.97
CA ALA A 129 -9.02 7.51 -3.51
C ALA A 129 -8.03 6.55 -2.85
N VAL A 130 -7.31 7.05 -1.85
CA VAL A 130 -6.60 6.22 -0.86
C VAL A 130 -7.34 6.36 0.46
N VAL A 131 -7.86 5.27 1.01
CA VAL A 131 -8.48 5.25 2.36
C VAL A 131 -7.67 4.30 3.22
N PHE A 132 -7.36 4.70 4.44
CA PHE A 132 -6.43 3.93 5.27
C PHE A 132 -6.85 3.89 6.73
N ARG A 133 -6.41 2.83 7.41
CA ARG A 133 -6.69 2.54 8.81
C ARG A 133 -5.43 1.96 9.47
N GLY A 134 -4.99 2.56 10.58
CA GLY A 134 -3.99 2.02 11.49
C GLY A 134 -4.58 1.04 12.51
N SER A 135 -3.79 0.64 13.50
CA SER A 135 -4.19 -0.35 14.50
C SER A 135 -5.37 0.11 15.38
N GLN A 136 -5.42 1.40 15.70
CA GLN A 136 -6.44 2.03 16.54
C GLN A 136 -7.59 2.65 15.72
N GLY A 137 -7.50 2.63 14.39
CA GLY A 137 -8.55 3.13 13.52
C GLY A 137 -9.84 2.31 13.65
N CYS A 138 -11.00 2.95 13.56
CA CYS A 138 -12.28 2.24 13.63
C CYS A 138 -12.52 1.40 12.36
N VAL A 139 -12.64 0.08 12.52
CA VAL A 139 -12.93 -0.88 11.43
C VAL A 139 -14.22 -0.52 10.70
N TRP A 140 -15.27 -0.12 11.42
CA TRP A 140 -16.57 0.20 10.83
C TRP A 140 -16.55 1.51 10.04
N CYS A 141 -15.89 2.56 10.54
CA CYS A 141 -15.75 3.81 9.80
C CYS A 141 -14.95 3.60 8.51
N PHE A 142 -13.86 2.82 8.57
CA PHE A 142 -13.11 2.42 7.37
C PHE A 142 -14.03 1.68 6.38
N GLY A 143 -14.75 0.65 6.83
CA GLY A 143 -15.63 -0.14 5.97
C GLY A 143 -16.77 0.66 5.35
N GLU A 144 -17.45 1.51 6.13
CA GLU A 144 -18.49 2.40 5.62
C GLU A 144 -17.95 3.39 4.58
N THR A 145 -16.73 3.90 4.79
CA THR A 145 -16.08 4.80 3.83
C THR A 145 -15.73 4.07 2.53
N VAL A 146 -15.06 2.92 2.64
CA VAL A 146 -14.62 2.12 1.49
C VAL A 146 -15.79 1.63 0.65
N ARG A 147 -16.95 1.31 1.24
CA ARG A 147 -18.16 0.91 0.49
C ARG A 147 -18.70 1.98 -0.44
N THR A 148 -18.33 3.25 -0.25
CA THR A 148 -18.73 4.35 -1.15
C THR A 148 -17.86 4.44 -2.40
N LEU A 149 -16.76 3.67 -2.46
CA LEU A 149 -15.78 3.72 -3.52
C LEU A 149 -15.94 2.53 -4.48
N GLY A 150 -15.67 2.79 -5.76
CA GLY A 150 -15.50 1.79 -6.80
C GLY A 150 -14.02 1.44 -7.02
N ALA A 151 -13.75 0.82 -8.17
CA ALA A 151 -12.43 0.34 -8.55
C ALA A 151 -11.38 1.45 -8.64
N ALA A 152 -10.12 1.09 -8.42
CA ALA A 152 -9.01 1.99 -8.63
C ALA A 152 -8.93 2.43 -10.10
N PRO A 153 -8.57 3.69 -10.39
CA PRO A 153 -8.30 4.14 -11.74
C PRO A 153 -7.07 3.43 -12.32
N ASN A 154 -7.08 3.21 -13.64
CA ASN A 154 -5.95 2.62 -14.36
C ASN A 154 -4.95 3.68 -14.84
N GLY A 155 -3.85 3.22 -15.45
CA GLY A 155 -2.83 4.09 -16.05
C GLY A 155 -2.12 4.97 -15.03
N VAL A 156 -1.79 6.20 -15.43
CA VAL A 156 -0.98 7.13 -14.61
C VAL A 156 -1.64 7.50 -13.27
N LEU A 157 -2.97 7.56 -13.23
CA LEU A 157 -3.69 7.80 -11.97
C LEU A 157 -3.56 6.62 -11.01
N GLY A 158 -3.60 5.39 -11.51
CA GLY A 158 -3.34 4.18 -10.72
C GLY A 158 -1.93 4.19 -10.13
N VAL A 159 -0.92 4.57 -10.93
CA VAL A 159 0.47 4.72 -10.47
C VAL A 159 0.55 5.70 -9.28
N ALA A 160 -0.01 6.91 -9.43
CA ALA A 160 -0.02 7.91 -8.35
C ALA A 160 -0.71 7.39 -7.08
N LEU A 161 -1.79 6.63 -7.24
CA LEU A 161 -2.54 6.02 -6.14
C LEU A 161 -1.71 4.96 -5.41
N GLY A 162 -1.04 4.09 -6.16
CA GLY A 162 -0.15 3.06 -5.62
C GLY A 162 1.03 3.65 -4.86
N THR A 163 1.67 4.69 -5.39
CA THR A 163 2.78 5.39 -4.73
C THR A 163 2.34 6.00 -3.40
N LEU A 164 1.22 6.74 -3.38
CA LEU A 164 0.71 7.29 -2.12
C LEU A 164 0.28 6.18 -1.15
N GLY A 165 -0.36 5.13 -1.65
CA GLY A 165 -0.77 3.97 -0.85
C GLY A 165 0.40 3.31 -0.13
N ALA A 166 1.50 3.05 -0.84
CA ALA A 166 2.72 2.51 -0.25
C ALA A 166 3.30 3.43 0.83
N LEU A 167 3.39 4.74 0.56
CA LEU A 167 3.87 5.74 1.52
C LEU A 167 3.00 5.77 2.78
N VAL A 168 1.67 5.80 2.62
CA VAL A 168 0.72 5.77 3.73
C VAL A 168 0.87 4.49 4.54
N PHE A 169 1.01 3.33 3.89
CA PHE A 169 1.20 2.06 4.55
C PHE A 169 2.45 2.07 5.45
N GLN A 170 3.60 2.49 4.91
CA GLN A 170 4.86 2.56 5.65
C GLN A 170 4.77 3.56 6.82
N ARG A 171 4.15 4.72 6.60
CA ARG A 171 3.91 5.70 7.67
C ARG A 171 3.08 5.11 8.81
N LEU A 172 2.00 4.41 8.49
CA LEU A 172 1.17 3.75 9.52
C LEU A 172 1.93 2.65 10.26
N ARG A 173 2.77 1.85 9.58
CA ARG A 173 3.63 0.85 10.25
C ARG A 173 4.60 1.49 11.23
N LEU A 174 5.03 2.72 10.94
CA LEU A 174 5.93 3.50 11.80
C LEU A 174 5.18 4.33 12.86
N GLY A 175 3.86 4.16 12.99
CA GLY A 175 3.05 4.92 13.95
C GLY A 175 2.93 6.40 13.61
N MET A 176 3.10 6.76 12.33
CA MET A 176 3.05 8.15 11.86
C MET A 176 1.70 8.51 11.24
N GLY A 177 1.17 9.66 11.64
CA GLY A 177 -0.05 10.22 11.08
C GLY A 177 -1.32 9.70 11.77
N PRO A 178 -2.51 10.01 11.21
CA PRO A 178 -3.78 9.63 11.82
C PRO A 178 -4.05 8.13 11.66
N GLU A 179 -4.74 7.55 12.65
CA GLU A 179 -5.12 6.13 12.67
C GLU A 179 -6.27 5.78 11.71
N LEU A 180 -6.93 6.78 11.13
CA LEU A 180 -7.97 6.59 10.12
C LEU A 180 -8.04 7.87 9.27
N GLY A 181 -8.05 7.72 7.95
CA GLY A 181 -8.06 8.86 7.04
C GLY A 181 -8.30 8.45 5.60
N GLY A 182 -8.44 9.45 4.73
CA GLY A 182 -8.47 9.23 3.30
C GLY A 182 -8.07 10.47 2.51
N LYS A 183 -7.63 10.26 1.28
CA LYS A 183 -7.24 11.31 0.34
C LYS A 183 -7.87 11.05 -1.03
N TRP A 184 -8.40 12.10 -1.64
CA TRP A 184 -8.79 12.12 -3.05
C TRP A 184 -7.65 12.67 -3.91
N LEU A 185 -7.33 11.98 -5.00
CA LEU A 185 -6.58 12.52 -6.14
C LEU A 185 -7.58 13.17 -7.09
N VAL A 186 -7.69 14.49 -7.05
CA VAL A 186 -8.65 15.27 -7.86
C VAL A 186 -8.05 15.74 -9.18
N ALA A 187 -6.73 15.91 -9.24
CA ALA A 187 -5.95 16.23 -10.42
C ALA A 187 -4.49 15.78 -10.20
N PRO A 188 -3.64 15.72 -11.24
CA PRO A 188 -2.23 15.36 -11.08
C PRO A 188 -1.53 16.19 -10.00
N GLY A 189 -1.02 15.53 -8.96
CA GLY A 189 -0.35 16.16 -7.82
C GLY A 189 -1.27 16.86 -6.82
N GLN A 190 -2.58 16.92 -7.06
CA GLN A 190 -3.55 17.55 -6.17
C GLN A 190 -4.29 16.53 -5.33
N TRP A 191 -3.91 16.47 -4.05
CA TRP A 191 -4.52 15.61 -3.04
C TRP A 191 -5.34 16.43 -2.06
N VAL A 192 -6.61 16.07 -1.89
CA VAL A 192 -7.50 16.70 -0.90
C VAL A 192 -8.00 15.67 0.10
N ASP A 193 -8.42 16.12 1.27
CA ASP A 193 -8.98 15.21 2.28
C ASP A 193 -10.27 14.56 1.78
N LEU A 194 -10.40 13.27 2.05
CA LEU A 194 -11.61 12.51 1.82
C LEU A 194 -12.41 12.49 3.12
N GLU A 195 -13.67 12.94 3.03
CA GLU A 195 -14.58 12.91 4.17
C GLU A 195 -14.94 11.47 4.54
N LEU A 196 -14.56 11.07 5.75
CA LEU A 196 -14.80 9.73 6.26
C LEU A 196 -16.27 9.55 6.66
N ARG A 197 -16.84 8.41 6.28
CA ARG A 197 -18.11 7.95 6.86
C ARG A 197 -17.84 7.44 8.28
N ARG A 198 -18.67 7.90 9.23
CA ARG A 198 -18.59 7.53 10.64
C ARG A 198 -19.72 6.57 10.98
N CYS A 199 -19.38 5.44 11.60
CA CYS A 199 -20.37 4.51 12.13
C CYS A 199 -21.15 5.15 13.30
N ALA A 200 -22.31 4.59 13.63
CA ALA A 200 -23.20 5.13 14.67
C ALA A 200 -22.45 5.46 15.98
N LYS A 201 -21.67 4.51 16.51
CA LYS A 201 -20.88 4.69 17.74
C LYS A 201 -19.89 5.86 17.66
N CYS A 202 -19.17 6.01 16.55
CA CYS A 202 -18.19 7.08 16.40
C CYS A 202 -18.84 8.45 16.15
N ARG A 203 -20.09 8.51 15.68
CA ARG A 203 -20.84 9.77 15.54
C ARG A 203 -21.26 10.34 16.90
N GLU A 204 -21.56 9.48 17.86
CA GLU A 204 -21.96 9.87 19.22
C GLU A 204 -20.78 10.35 20.09
N SER A 205 -19.54 10.10 19.65
CA SER A 205 -18.31 10.42 20.39
C SER A 205 -17.62 11.72 19.92
N LEU A 206 -18.26 12.49 19.03
CA LEU A 206 -17.78 13.76 18.48
C LEU A 206 -18.37 14.94 19.24
#